data_AF-A0A6G3XP07-F1
#
_entry.id   AF-A0A6G3XP07-F1
#
_cell.length_a   1.000
_cell.length_b   1.000
_cell.length_c   1.000
_cell.angle_alpha   90.00
_cell.angle_beta   90.00
_cell.angle_gamma   90.00
#
_symmetry.space_group_name_H-M   'P 1'
#
loop_
_entity.id
_entity.type
_entity.pdbx_description
1 polymer ?
#
loop_
_entity_poly.entity_id
_entity_poly.type
_entity_poly.pdbx_seq_one_letter_code
_entity_poly.pdbx_strand_id
1 'polypeptide(L)' 'MMTKVGYLPDETSSFVGRRAELARLHTALTTRRMTTLIGPGGVGKTRLAVRAARAAADRYPDGAWWADLSPLPDDGLL' A
#
# COMPACT_ATOMS: atom_id res chain seq x y z
N MET A 1 3.75 1.92 -23.76
CA MET A 1 4.45 1.04 -22.79
C MET A 1 3.68 1.15 -21.49
N MET A 2 2.71 0.26 -21.26
CA MET A 2 1.86 0.28 -20.07
C MET A 2 2.64 -0.37 -18.94
N THR A 3 3.15 0.42 -18.00
CA THR A 3 3.75 -0.13 -16.78
C THR A 3 2.64 -0.84 -16.01
N LYS A 4 2.76 -2.17 -15.88
CA LYS A 4 1.84 -2.99 -15.11
C LYS A 4 2.03 -2.61 -13.64
N VAL A 5 1.01 -2.01 -13.01
CA VAL A 5 0.95 -1.93 -11.55
C VAL A 5 1.19 -3.35 -11.03
N GLY A 6 2.21 -3.56 -10.20
CA GLY A 6 2.43 -4.84 -9.52
C GLY A 6 1.17 -5.24 -8.76
N TYR A 7 0.99 -6.53 -8.49
CA TYR A 7 -0.23 -7.10 -7.91
C TYR A 7 -0.62 -6.41 -6.58
N LEU A 8 -1.41 -5.33 -6.63
CA LEU A 8 -1.96 -4.67 -5.44
C LEU A 8 -3.29 -5.35 -5.09
N PRO A 9 -3.56 -5.66 -3.80
CA PRO A 9 -4.84 -6.24 -3.39
C PRO A 9 -6.03 -5.42 -3.88
N ASP A 10 -7.11 -6.10 -4.27
CA ASP A 10 -8.34 -5.44 -4.72
C ASP A 10 -9.12 -4.83 -3.54
N GLU A 11 -9.73 -3.67 -3.81
CA GLU A 11 -10.62 -3.01 -2.87
C GLU A 11 -12.05 -3.53 -3.10
N THR A 12 -12.44 -4.57 -2.35
CA THR A 12 -13.73 -5.28 -2.51
C THR A 12 -14.95 -4.52 -1.99
N SER A 13 -14.77 -3.32 -1.43
CA SER A 13 -15.86 -2.43 -1.00
C SER A 13 -15.41 -0.97 -1.03
N SER A 14 -16.35 -0.04 -0.90
CA SER A 14 -16.07 1.40 -0.96
C SER A 14 -15.05 1.84 0.10
N PHE A 15 -14.21 2.80 -0.28
CA PHE A 15 -13.27 3.46 0.62
C PHE A 15 -13.88 4.78 1.12
N VAL A 16 -14.26 4.83 2.40
CA VAL A 16 -14.97 5.97 2.99
C VAL A 16 -14.07 6.73 3.96
N GLY A 17 -14.08 8.06 3.86
CA GLY A 17 -13.34 8.94 4.76
C GLY A 17 -11.82 8.92 4.52
N ARG A 18 -11.06 9.30 5.55
CA ARG A 18 -9.58 9.19 5.60
C ARG A 18 -8.79 10.03 4.59
N ARG A 19 -9.41 11.10 4.07
CA ARG A 19 -8.75 12.05 3.13
C ARG A 19 -7.49 12.69 3.71
N ALA A 20 -7.52 13.07 4.98
CA ALA A 20 -6.36 13.69 5.64
C ALA A 20 -5.18 12.71 5.80
N GLU A 21 -5.48 11.45 6.10
CA GLU A 21 -4.49 10.37 6.18
C GLU A 21 -3.86 10.08 4.82
N LEU A 22 -4.66 10.03 3.75
CA LEU A 22 -4.15 9.87 2.39
C LEU A 22 -3.25 11.04 1.97
N ALA A 23 -3.63 12.28 2.29
CA ALA A 23 -2.80 13.45 2.01
C ALA A 23 -1.46 13.38 2.76
N ARG A 24 -1.47 12.97 4.04
CA ARG A 24 -0.23 12.76 4.82
C ARG A 24 0.64 11.66 4.23
N LEU A 25 0.05 10.54 3.79
CA LEU A 25 0.77 9.46 3.14
C LEU A 25 1.37 9.88 1.81
N HIS A 26 0.65 10.63 0.99
CA HIS A 26 1.18 11.18 -0.24
C HIS A 26 2.44 12.03 0.03
N THR A 27 2.38 12.96 0.98
CA THR A 27 3.56 13.75 1.37
C THR A 27 4.70 12.87 1.91
N ALA A 28 4.39 11.86 2.73
CA ALA A 28 5.41 10.96 3.26
C ALA A 28 6.10 10.15 2.15
N LEU A 29 5.36 9.58 1.20
CA LEU A 29 5.90 8.80 0.07
C LEU A 29 6.77 9.65 -0.87
N THR A 30 6.50 10.95 -0.98
CA THR A 30 7.28 11.85 -1.83
C THR A 30 8.54 12.40 -1.15
N THR A 31 8.60 12.36 0.19
CA THR A 31 9.69 12.96 0.98
C THR A 31 10.55 11.94 1.74
N ARG A 32 10.06 10.71 1.91
CA ARG A 32 10.71 9.64 2.68
C ARG A 32 10.83 8.39 1.81
N ARG A 33 11.93 7.64 2.02
CA ARG A 33 12.14 6.34 1.36
C ARG A 33 11.33 5.20 2.00
N MET A 34 10.94 5.34 3.27
CA MET A 34 10.19 4.35 4.02
C MET A 34 9.18 5.06 4.93
N THR A 35 7.95 4.54 4.96
CA THR A 35 6.87 5.04 5.80
C THR A 35 6.17 3.86 6.46
N THR A 36 5.99 3.91 7.79
CA THR A 36 5.31 2.85 8.55
C THR A 36 3.95 3.35 9.04
N LEU A 37 2.91 2.56 8.79
CA LEU A 37 1.57 2.79 9.34
C LEU A 37 1.38 2.00 10.64
N ILE A 38 1.22 2.71 11.75
CA ILE A 38 0.95 2.13 13.07
C ILE A 38 -0.51 2.37 13.48
N GLY A 39 -1.04 1.48 14.32
CA GLY A 39 -2.38 1.62 14.89
C GLY A 39 -3.02 0.28 15.25
N PRO A 40 -4.18 0.30 15.91
CA PRO A 40 -4.86 -0.91 16.39
C PRO A 40 -5.14 -1.95 15.31
N GLY A 41 -5.37 -3.19 15.73
CA GLY A 41 -5.90 -4.25 14.85
C GLY A 41 -7.23 -3.80 14.21
N GLY A 42 -7.46 -4.17 12.95
CA GLY A 42 -8.72 -3.87 12.26
C GLY A 42 -8.96 -2.41 11.84
N VAL A 43 -8.10 -1.44 12.20
CA VAL A 43 -8.31 0.00 11.87
C VAL A 43 -8.16 0.35 10.37
N GLY A 44 -7.94 -0.64 9.51
CA GLY A 44 -7.86 -0.43 8.06
C GLY A 44 -6.51 0.08 7.54
N LYS A 45 -5.40 -0.15 8.24
CA LYS A 45 -4.03 0.25 7.81
C LYS A 45 -3.68 -0.31 6.43
N THR A 46 -3.92 -1.60 6.20
CA THR A 46 -3.67 -2.27 4.93
C THR A 46 -4.47 -1.62 3.80
N ARG A 47 -5.76 -1.38 4.01
CA ARG A 47 -6.61 -0.72 3.01
C ARG A 47 -6.13 0.70 2.71
N LEU A 48 -5.76 1.48 3.74
CA LEU A 48 -5.17 2.81 3.56
C LEU A 48 -3.85 2.76 2.76
N ALA A 49 -2.98 1.77 3.05
CA ALA A 49 -1.71 1.58 2.36
C ALA A 49 -1.92 1.25 0.87
N VAL A 50 -2.81 0.30 0.57
CA VAL A 50 -3.16 -0.09 -0.80
C VAL A 50 -3.74 1.10 -1.58
N ARG A 51 -4.65 1.86 -0.97
CA ARG A 51 -5.24 3.05 -1.60
C ARG A 51 -4.18 4.12 -1.91
N ALA A 52 -3.25 4.36 -0.99
CA ALA A 52 -2.14 5.29 -1.20
C ALA A 52 -1.16 4.79 -2.28
N ALA A 53 -0.85 3.49 -2.29
CA ALA A 53 0.01 2.87 -3.31
C ALA A 53 -0.60 2.97 -4.71
N ARG A 54 -1.91 2.68 -4.86
CA ARG A 54 -2.64 2.86 -6.12
C ARG A 54 -2.57 4.32 -6.61
N ALA A 55 -2.76 5.29 -5.71
CA ALA A 55 -2.69 6.71 -6.05
C ALA A 55 -1.26 7.18 -6.41
N ALA A 56 -0.23 6.51 -5.90
CA ALA A 56 1.16 6.85 -6.16
C ALA A 56 1.78 6.07 -7.33
N ALA A 57 1.13 5.03 -7.84
CA ALA A 57 1.69 4.11 -8.82
C ALA A 57 2.22 4.84 -10.08
N ASP A 58 1.46 5.80 -10.61
CA ASP A 58 1.85 6.55 -11.82
C ASP A 58 3.07 7.48 -11.63
N ARG A 59 3.49 7.72 -10.37
CA ARG A 59 4.69 8.51 -10.06
C ARG A 59 5.98 7.70 -10.25
N TYR A 60 5.91 6.38 -10.14
CA TYR A 60 7.08 5.51 -10.17
C TYR A 60 7.12 4.77 -11.51
N PRO A 61 8.24 4.82 -12.26
CA PRO A 61 8.34 4.17 -13.58
C PRO A 61 7.98 2.69 -13.59
N ASP A 62 8.20 2.00 -12.47
CA ASP A 62 7.96 0.57 -12.26
C ASP A 62 6.64 0.27 -11.51
N GLY A 63 5.83 1.31 -11.26
CA GLY A 63 4.55 1.22 -10.56
C GLY A 63 4.69 0.95 -9.06
N ALA A 64 3.71 0.24 -8.50
CA ALA A 64 3.64 -0.12 -7.08
C ALA A 64 3.43 -1.63 -6.93
N TRP A 65 4.02 -2.22 -5.88
CA TRP A 65 4.04 -3.67 -5.66
C TRP A 65 3.59 -4.02 -4.24
N TRP A 66 2.90 -5.15 -4.11
CA TRP A 66 2.56 -5.74 -2.81
C TRP A 66 3.56 -6.83 -2.46
N ALA A 67 4.08 -6.77 -1.24
CA ALA A 67 4.84 -7.85 -0.63
C ALA A 67 4.09 -8.27 0.63
N ASP A 68 3.55 -9.49 0.64
CA ASP A 68 2.97 -10.06 1.85
C ASP A 68 4.12 -10.47 2.78
N LEU A 69 4.12 -9.88 3.98
CA LEU A 69 5.11 -10.16 5.03
C LEU A 69 4.51 -11.04 6.14
N SER A 70 3.38 -11.69 5.86
CA SER A 70 2.82 -12.71 6.74
C SER A 70 3.84 -13.83 6.96
N PRO A 71 3.89 -14.44 8.15
CA PRO A 71 4.78 -15.57 8.41
C PRO A 71 4.60 -16.64 7.36
N LEU A 72 5.72 -17.19 6.88
CA LEU A 72 5.68 -18.37 6.04
C LEU A 72 5.30 -19.57 6.90
N PRO A 73 4.52 -20.53 6.38
CA PRO A 73 4.42 -21.84 7.00
C PRO A 73 5.81 -22.45 7.12
N ASP A 74 6.07 -23.19 8.20
CA ASP A 74 7.33 -23.91 8.38
C ASP A 74 7.62 -24.73 7.11
N ASP A 75 8.81 -24.49 6.52
CA ASP A 75 9.34 -25.02 5.26
C ASP A 75 9.08 -24.22 3.96
N GLY A 76 8.44 -23.04 4.02
CA GLY A 76 8.09 -22.23 2.84
C GLY A 76 9.23 -21.50 2.10
N LEU A 77 10.49 -21.77 2.41
CA LEU A 77 11.67 -21.05 1.88
C LEU A 77 12.70 -21.96 1.18
N LEU A 78 12.36 -23.21 0.87
CA LEU A 78 13.24 -24.18 0.21
C LEU A 78 13.04 -24.21 -1.31
#